data_AF-N2JH00-F1
#
_entry.id   AF-N2JH00-F1
#
_cell.length_a   1.000
_cell.length_b   1.000
_cell.length_c   1.000
_cell.angle_alpha   90.00
_cell.angle_beta   90.00
_cell.angle_gamma   90.00
#
_symmetry.space_group_name_H-M   'P 1'
#
loop_
_entity.id
_entity.type
_entity.pdbx_description
1 polymer ?
#
loop_
_entity_poly.entity_id
_entity_poly.type
_entity_poly.pdbx_seq_one_letter_code
_entity_poly.pdbx_strand_id
1 'polypeptide(L)' 'MVAEHNLHKDFPDKVQKFEELRQNNPEFAKLIEQYDALDQEILEIEGMVENSGDEELNRCRRERVVIKDKIARELQGS' A
#
# COMPACT_ATOMS: atom_id res chain seq x y z
N MET A 1 1.26 -11.31 1.41
CA MET A 1 0.40 -11.24 0.20
C MET A 1 -0.97 -10.58 0.47
N VAL A 2 -1.14 -9.84 1.57
CA VAL A 2 -2.44 -9.23 1.89
C VAL A 2 -2.61 -7.91 1.14
N ALA A 3 -1.53 -7.15 0.96
CA ALA A 3 -1.61 -5.81 0.40
C ALA A 3 -1.81 -5.79 -1.13
N GLU A 4 -1.21 -6.70 -1.88
CA GLU A 4 -1.45 -6.87 -3.32
C GLU A 4 -2.92 -7.22 -3.60
N HIS A 5 -3.48 -8.13 -2.80
CA HIS A 5 -4.89 -8.50 -2.92
C HIS A 5 -5.82 -7.31 -2.60
N ASN A 6 -5.46 -6.47 -1.63
CA ASN A 6 -6.20 -5.23 -1.33
C ASN A 6 -6.13 -4.23 -2.49
N LEU A 7 -4.94 -4.01 -3.07
CA LEU A 7 -4.80 -3.11 -4.23
C LEU A 7 -5.57 -3.62 -5.45
N HIS A 8 -5.57 -4.92 -5.72
CA HIS A 8 -6.39 -5.50 -6.80
C HIS A 8 -7.90 -5.32 -6.56
N LYS A 9 -8.34 -5.34 -5.30
CA LYS A 9 -9.74 -5.04 -4.93
C LYS A 9 -10.09 -3.56 -5.03
N ASP A 10 -9.18 -2.66 -4.67
CA ASP A 10 -9.35 -1.21 -4.81
C ASP A 10 -9.34 -0.80 -6.30
N PHE A 11 -8.60 -1.53 -7.15
CA PHE A 11 -8.42 -1.20 -8.57
C PHE A 11 -8.68 -2.39 -9.51
N PRO A 12 -9.89 -2.99 -9.52
CA PRO A 12 -10.18 -4.21 -10.27
C PRO A 12 -10.05 -4.00 -11.79
N ASP A 13 -10.40 -2.82 -12.30
CA ASP A 13 -10.28 -2.47 -13.72
C ASP A 13 -8.84 -2.17 -14.17
N LYS A 14 -7.89 -2.12 -13.24
CA LYS A 14 -6.49 -1.77 -13.52
C LYS A 14 -5.51 -2.92 -13.28
N VAL A 15 -5.99 -4.12 -12.98
CA VAL A 15 -5.15 -5.30 -12.67
C VAL A 15 -4.12 -5.59 -13.78
N GLN A 16 -4.52 -5.52 -15.05
CA GLN A 16 -3.60 -5.75 -16.15
C GLN A 16 -2.45 -4.71 -16.18
N LYS A 17 -2.78 -3.43 -16.00
CA LYS A 17 -1.79 -2.34 -15.97
C LYS A 17 -0.93 -2.37 -14.70
N PHE A 18 -1.50 -2.82 -13.58
CA PHE A 18 -0.78 -3.05 -12.35
C PHE A 18 0.34 -4.07 -12.52
N GLU A 19 0.03 -5.24 -13.07
CA GLU A 19 1.02 -6.29 -13.33
C GLU A 19 2.09 -5.83 -14.34
N GLU A 20 1.70 -5.10 -15.38
CA GLU A 20 2.63 -4.52 -16.35
C GLU A 20 3.60 -3.52 -15.69
N LEU A 21 3.08 -2.56 -14.92
CA LEU A 21 3.90 -1.58 -14.21
C LEU A 21 4.77 -2.24 -13.16
N ARG A 22 4.29 -3.25 -12.46
CA ARG A 22 5.08 -3.98 -11.47
C ARG A 22 6.31 -4.64 -12.08
N GLN A 23 6.17 -5.21 -13.29
CA GLN A 23 7.28 -5.88 -13.96
C GLN A 23 8.22 -4.89 -14.67
N ASN A 24 7.68 -3.81 -15.22
CA ASN A 24 8.44 -2.88 -16.07
C ASN A 24 8.89 -1.60 -15.37
N ASN A 25 8.31 -1.26 -14.21
CA ASN A 25 8.62 -0.05 -13.45
C ASN A 25 9.12 -0.40 -12.02
N PRO A 26 10.44 -0.33 -11.77
CA PRO A 26 10.99 -0.63 -10.45
C PRO A 26 10.56 0.37 -9.37
N GLU A 27 10.19 1.60 -9.72
CA GLU A 27 9.63 2.55 -8.76
C GLU A 27 8.23 2.11 -8.31
N PHE A 28 7.42 1.60 -9.24
CA PHE A 28 6.09 1.06 -8.93
C PHE A 28 6.18 -0.18 -8.04
N ALA A 29 7.13 -1.08 -8.31
CA ALA A 29 7.39 -2.24 -7.46
C ALA A 29 7.73 -1.82 -6.02
N LYS A 30 8.59 -0.81 -5.85
CA LYS A 30 8.93 -0.25 -4.52
C LYS A 30 7.72 0.35 -3.82
N LEU A 31 6.81 1.02 -4.52
CA LEU A 31 5.59 1.56 -3.92
C LEU A 31 4.71 0.44 -3.35
N ILE A 32 4.60 -0.69 -4.05
CA ILE A 32 3.84 -1.85 -3.57
C ILE A 32 4.51 -2.45 -2.32
N GLU A 33 5.84 -2.60 -2.33
CA GLU A 33 6.59 -3.11 -1.17
C GLU A 33 6.42 -2.20 0.05
N GLN A 34 6.52 -0.88 -0.12
CA GLN A 34 6.30 0.07 0.97
C GLN A 34 4.85 0.04 1.49
N TYR A 35 3.88 -0.14 0.58
CA TYR A 35 2.48 -0.28 0.96
C TYR A 35 2.24 -1.55 1.79
N ASP A 36 2.81 -2.69 1.39
CA ASP A 36 2.72 -3.96 2.14
C ASP A 36 3.43 -3.86 3.50
N ALA A 37 4.62 -3.23 3.55
CA ALA A 37 5.34 -3.00 4.80
C ALA A 37 4.52 -2.16 5.81
N LEU A 38 3.91 -1.06 5.36
CA LEU A 38 3.05 -0.23 6.21
C LEU A 38 1.78 -0.98 6.66
N ASP A 39 1.20 -1.82 5.82
CA ASP A 39 0.02 -2.63 6.17
C ASP A 39 0.38 -3.66 7.27
N GLN A 40 1.54 -4.31 7.16
CA GLN A 40 2.06 -5.20 8.20
C GLN A 40 2.37 -4.44 9.50
N GLU A 41 3.01 -3.28 9.42
CA GLU A 41 3.33 -2.44 10.59
C GLU A 41 2.07 -1.98 11.31
N ILE A 42 1.02 -1.60 10.57
CA ILE A 42 -0.30 -1.29 11.13
C ILE A 42 -0.88 -2.49 11.89
N LEU A 43 -0.85 -3.69 11.30
CA LEU A 43 -1.37 -4.90 11.95
C LEU A 43 -0.55 -5.28 13.20
N GLU A 44 0.76 -5.11 13.17
CA GLU A 44 1.65 -5.35 14.31
C GLU A 44 1.33 -4.38 15.45
N ILE A 45 1.24 -3.08 15.15
CA ILE A 45 0.88 -2.05 16.13
C ILE A 45 -0.52 -2.33 16.69
N GLU A 46 -1.51 -2.63 15.85
CA GLU A 46 -2.87 -2.96 16.28
C GLU A 46 -2.91 -4.19 17.20
N GLY A 47 -2.02 -5.17 17.00
CA GLY A 47 -1.88 -6.34 17.87
C GLY A 47 -1.18 -6.07 19.20
N MET A 48 -0.37 -5.01 19.30
CA MET A 48 0.34 -4.62 20.52
C MET A 48 -0.47 -3.68 21.43
N VAL A 49 -1.64 -3.20 20.99
CA VAL A 49 -2.41 -2.15 21.67
C VAL A 49 -3.06 -2.66 22.96
N GLU A 50 -2.34 -2.49 24.06
CA GLU A 50 -2.96 -2.17 25.35
C GLU A 50 -2.74 -0.71 25.79
N ASN A 51 -1.73 0.08 25.34
CA ASN A 51 -1.59 1.47 25.85
C ASN A 51 -0.75 2.52 25.09
N SER A 52 -0.21 2.30 23.88
CA SER A 52 0.72 3.32 23.30
C SER A 52 0.72 3.52 21.77
N GLY A 53 -0.06 2.76 21.00
CA GLY A 53 0.11 2.70 19.54
C GLY A 53 -0.58 3.79 18.70
N ASP A 54 -1.36 4.71 19.28
CA ASP A 54 -2.28 5.54 18.48
C ASP A 54 -1.55 6.54 17.56
N GLU A 55 -0.48 7.19 18.00
CA GLU A 55 0.26 8.16 17.18
C GLU A 55 1.02 7.51 16.02
N GLU A 56 1.71 6.40 16.29
CA GLU A 56 2.43 5.62 15.28
C GLU A 56 1.46 4.98 14.28
N LEU A 57 0.35 4.41 14.76
CA LEU A 57 -0.72 3.88 13.91
C LEU A 57 -1.30 4.96 12.99
N ASN A 58 -1.57 6.16 13.52
CA ASN A 58 -2.03 7.28 12.72
C ASN A 58 -0.99 7.75 11.70
N ARG A 59 0.30 7.70 12.03
CA ARG A 59 1.40 7.99 11.08
C ARG A 59 1.42 6.96 9.95
N CYS A 60 1.40 5.66 10.26
CA CYS A 60 1.43 4.59 9.27
C CYS A 60 0.19 4.64 8.36
N ARG A 61 -1.00 4.88 8.92
CA ARG A 61 -2.24 5.04 8.14
C ARG A 61 -2.16 6.22 7.18
N ARG A 62 -1.59 7.36 7.60
CA ARG A 62 -1.37 8.51 6.71
C ARG A 62 -0.41 8.17 5.57
N GLU A 63 0.71 7.53 5.86
CA GLU A 63 1.67 7.12 4.82
C GLU A 63 1.06 6.12 3.85
N ARG A 64 0.30 5.14 4.35
CA ARG A 64 -0.39 4.14 3.53
C ARG A 64 -1.34 4.79 2.51
N VAL A 65 -2.06 5.84 2.91
CA VAL A 65 -2.94 6.62 2.02
C VAL A 65 -2.13 7.35 0.95
N VAL A 66 -1.01 7.98 1.32
CA VAL A 66 -0.12 8.67 0.37
C VAL A 66 0.44 7.70 -0.67
N ILE A 67 0.90 6.52 -0.25
CA ILE A 67 1.42 5.51 -1.16
C ILE A 67 0.30 4.98 -2.08
N LYS A 68 -0.90 4.75 -1.55
CA LYS A 68 -2.06 4.36 -2.36
C LYS A 68 -2.38 5.41 -3.44
N ASP A 69 -2.31 6.70 -3.11
CA ASP A 69 -2.52 7.78 -4.09
C ASP A 69 -1.45 7.77 -5.19
N LYS A 70 -0.18 7.56 -4.83
CA LYS A 70 0.91 7.41 -5.81
C LYS A 70 0.67 6.21 -6.73
N ILE A 71 0.30 5.05 -6.19
CA ILE A 71 -0.04 3.86 -6.98
C ILE A 71 -1.20 4.17 -7.94
N ALA A 72 -2.25 4.85 -7.45
CA ALA A 72 -3.39 5.24 -8.28
C ALA A 72 -2.99 6.15 -9.44
N ARG A 73 -2.09 7.12 -9.22
CA ARG A 73 -1.56 8.01 -10.27
C ARG A 73 -0.80 7.25 -11.35
N GLU A 74 0.09 6.34 -10.94
CA GLU A 74 0.83 5.49 -11.88
C GLU A 74 -0.13 4.63 -12.72
N LEU A 75 -1.18 4.08 -12.10
CA LEU A 75 -2.21 3.28 -12.78
C LEU A 75 -3.10 4.12 -13.72
N GLN A 76 -3.40 5.37 -13.37
CA GLN A 76 -4.13 6.27 -14.25
C GLN A 76 -3.31 6.57 -15.52
N GLY A 77 -1.98 6.54 -15.43
CA GLY A 77 -1.09 7.00 -16.48
C GLY A 77 -1.11 8.51 -16.48
N SER A 78 0.05 9.12 -16.19
CA SER A 78 0.25 10.55 -16.41
C SER A 78 -0.06 10.96 -17.85
#